data_AF-A0A6J8DRM5-F1
#
_entry.id   AF-A0A6J8DRM5-F1
#
_cell.length_a   1.000
_cell.length_b   1.000
_cell.length_c   1.000
_cell.angle_alpha   90.00
_cell.angle_beta   90.00
_cell.angle_gamma   90.00
#
_symmetry.space_group_name_H-M   'P 1'
#
loop_
_entity.id
_entity.type
_entity.pdbx_description
1 polymer ?
#
loop_
_entity_poly.entity_id
_entity_poly.type
_entity_poly.pdbx_seq_one_letter_code
_entity_poly.pdbx_strand_id
1 'polypeptide(L)'
;MEARLGVFLLLLVTVLQAVVQSGYIGCYRDDSTRILPKAVLKDKGMTVQKCQQFCGKKGFKFAGVEYGYECFCGNVLRKCRKRKESDCKMPCSGNKRQTCGGPWRISIYTVCPLGWKIYGSSCYFFSRTMVTWNDAKRNCITKNSMLAEVVSYGERDFLRKRASEYAETFWLGGTDSKNEGSWIWATSQSNFIVTGWHTRLVKEPNNRGGNENCNNIHKKLDFEWNDDSCFKRYRYICEKLLV
;
A
#
# COMPACT_ATOMS: atom_id res chain seq x y z
N MET A 1 45.52 3.85 13.88
CA MET A 1 44.42 4.74 14.32
C MET A 1 44.29 5.84 13.28
N GLU A 2 43.22 5.99 12.50
CA GLU A 2 41.92 5.33 12.50
C GLU A 2 41.40 5.27 11.06
N ALA A 3 41.12 4.06 10.59
CA ALA A 3 40.31 3.79 9.43
C ALA A 3 38.84 3.79 9.89
N ARG A 4 38.13 4.92 9.80
CA ARG A 4 36.68 5.00 10.11
C ARG A 4 35.86 5.98 9.25
N LEU A 5 36.34 6.37 8.07
CA LEU A 5 35.53 7.18 7.12
C LEU A 5 34.98 6.41 5.91
N GLY A 6 35.31 5.13 5.74
CA GLY A 6 34.96 4.36 4.54
C GLY A 6 33.71 3.46 4.61
N VAL A 7 33.12 3.26 5.80
CA VAL A 7 32.04 2.25 5.97
C VAL A 7 30.63 2.85 5.96
N PHE A 8 30.48 4.15 6.26
CA PHE A 8 29.17 4.80 6.28
C PHE A 8 28.63 5.17 4.89
N LEU A 9 29.50 5.42 3.91
CA LEU A 9 29.07 5.76 2.54
C LEU A 9 28.68 4.53 1.71
N LEU A 10 29.13 3.33 2.10
CA LEU A 10 28.76 2.05 1.47
C LEU A 10 27.41 1.50 1.95
N LEU A 11 26.91 1.95 3.13
CA LEU A 11 25.58 1.57 3.63
C LEU A 11 24.44 2.34 2.95
N LEU A 12 24.71 3.51 2.35
CA LEU A 12 23.73 4.24 1.53
C LEU A 12 23.59 3.69 0.10
N VAL A 13 24.52 2.84 -0.36
CA VAL A 13 24.48 2.21 -1.69
C VAL A 13 23.71 0.87 -1.68
N THR A 14 23.30 0.35 -0.52
CA THR A 14 22.52 -0.90 -0.44
C THR A 14 21.04 -0.73 -0.10
N VAL A 15 20.53 0.52 0.00
CA VAL A 15 19.08 0.82 0.05
C VAL A 15 18.60 1.56 -1.22
N LEU A 16 19.32 1.42 -2.33
CA LEU A 16 18.73 1.42 -3.66
C LEU A 16 18.45 -0.03 -4.07
N GLN A 17 17.79 -0.78 -3.19
CA GLN A 17 17.33 -2.12 -3.54
C GLN A 17 16.42 -1.99 -4.75
N ALA A 18 16.80 -2.71 -5.82
CA ALA A 18 16.01 -2.94 -7.02
C ALA A 18 14.53 -2.83 -6.67
N VAL A 19 13.84 -1.83 -7.26
CA VAL A 19 12.43 -1.51 -7.04
C VAL A 19 11.71 -2.77 -6.60
N VAL A 20 11.49 -2.95 -5.29
CA VAL A 20 10.81 -4.13 -4.78
C VAL A 20 9.41 -4.01 -5.34
N GLN A 21 9.16 -4.72 -6.44
CA GLN A 21 7.87 -4.65 -7.11
C GLN A 21 6.90 -5.33 -6.16
N SER A 22 6.09 -4.52 -5.51
CA SER A 22 5.29 -4.98 -4.39
C SER A 22 4.49 -6.23 -4.69
N GLY A 23 4.52 -7.19 -3.77
CA GLY A 23 3.81 -8.45 -3.91
C GLY A 23 4.42 -9.38 -4.95
N TYR A 24 5.63 -9.14 -5.46
CA TYR A 24 6.31 -10.04 -6.37
C TYR A 24 6.62 -11.38 -5.71
N ILE A 25 6.13 -12.46 -6.32
CA ILE A 25 6.32 -13.83 -5.85
C ILE A 25 7.51 -14.50 -6.55
N GLY A 26 7.75 -14.18 -7.83
CA GLY A 26 8.88 -14.72 -8.57
C GLY A 26 8.66 -14.89 -10.06
N CYS A 27 9.72 -15.30 -10.73
CA CYS A 27 9.76 -15.60 -12.15
C CYS A 27 9.47 -17.09 -12.40
N TYR A 28 8.52 -17.40 -13.28
CA TYR A 28 8.13 -18.78 -13.59
C TYR A 28 8.09 -19.02 -15.10
N ARG A 29 8.30 -20.27 -15.52
CA ARG A 29 8.07 -20.68 -16.91
C ARG A 29 6.57 -20.75 -17.15
N ASP A 30 6.09 -20.03 -18.16
CA ASP A 30 4.74 -20.23 -18.69
C ASP A 30 4.75 -21.09 -19.96
N ASP A 31 3.59 -21.57 -20.38
CA ASP A 31 3.38 -22.27 -21.64
C ASP A 31 1.93 -22.09 -22.14
N SER A 32 1.57 -22.74 -23.24
CA SER A 32 0.24 -22.64 -23.85
C SER A 32 -0.91 -23.01 -22.90
N THR A 33 -0.65 -23.73 -21.81
CA THR A 33 -1.67 -24.08 -20.81
C THR A 33 -1.89 -23.04 -19.73
N ARG A 34 -1.04 -21.99 -19.68
CA ARG A 34 -1.06 -20.83 -18.79
C ARG A 34 -1.05 -21.16 -17.29
N ILE A 35 -0.06 -20.66 -16.57
CA ILE A 35 -0.01 -20.72 -15.08
C ILE A 35 -1.26 -20.04 -14.49
N LEU A 36 -1.67 -18.91 -15.07
CA LEU A 36 -2.82 -18.10 -14.66
C LEU A 36 -3.86 -18.02 -15.79
N PRO A 37 -4.75 -19.02 -15.93
CA PRO A 37 -5.59 -19.16 -17.13
C PRO A 37 -6.96 -18.44 -17.05
N LYS A 38 -7.25 -17.67 -16.00
CA LYS A 38 -8.64 -17.26 -15.70
C LYS A 38 -9.09 -15.98 -16.40
N ALA A 39 -8.25 -14.97 -16.48
CA ALA A 39 -8.55 -13.74 -17.21
C ALA A 39 -7.27 -13.17 -17.82
N VAL A 40 -7.41 -12.50 -18.96
CA VAL A 40 -6.29 -11.95 -19.71
C VAL A 40 -6.58 -10.49 -20.08
N LEU A 41 -5.55 -9.65 -20.04
CA LEU A 41 -5.55 -8.30 -20.57
C LEU A 41 -4.25 -8.09 -21.37
N LYS A 42 -4.36 -7.57 -22.59
CA LYS A 42 -3.21 -7.14 -23.39
C LYS A 42 -3.30 -5.65 -23.62
N ASP A 43 -2.27 -4.89 -23.26
CA ASP A 43 -2.33 -3.43 -23.29
C ASP A 43 -0.94 -2.82 -23.53
N LYS A 44 -0.80 -1.92 -24.52
CA LYS A 44 0.49 -1.30 -24.85
C LYS A 44 1.00 -0.36 -23.75
N GLY A 45 0.16 0.08 -22.83
CA GLY A 45 0.53 0.80 -21.60
C GLY A 45 0.54 -0.09 -20.36
N MET A 46 0.95 -1.36 -20.47
CA MET A 46 1.00 -2.27 -19.32
C MET A 46 2.01 -1.83 -18.26
N THR A 47 1.60 -1.93 -17.00
CA THR A 47 2.46 -1.82 -15.81
C THR A 47 2.10 -2.94 -14.84
N VAL A 48 2.98 -3.25 -13.90
CA VAL A 48 2.71 -4.26 -12.86
C VAL A 48 1.43 -3.89 -12.08
N GLN A 49 1.30 -2.62 -11.68
CA GLN A 49 0.14 -2.14 -10.94
C GLN A 49 -1.14 -2.23 -11.78
N LYS A 50 -1.08 -1.95 -13.09
CA LYS A 50 -2.24 -2.07 -13.98
C LYS A 50 -2.76 -3.51 -14.02
N CYS A 51 -1.85 -4.49 -14.09
CA CYS A 51 -2.22 -5.90 -14.05
C CYS A 51 -2.78 -6.32 -12.69
N GLN A 52 -2.13 -5.95 -11.58
CA GLN A 52 -2.63 -6.22 -10.22
C GLN A 52 -4.02 -5.60 -9.99
N GLN A 53 -4.25 -4.38 -10.47
CA GLN A 53 -5.55 -3.72 -10.39
C GLN A 53 -6.62 -4.43 -11.23
N PHE A 54 -6.29 -4.84 -12.44
CA PHE A 54 -7.20 -5.59 -13.31
C PHE A 54 -7.62 -6.91 -12.67
N CYS A 55 -6.65 -7.70 -12.18
CA CYS A 55 -6.93 -8.98 -11.54
C CYS A 55 -7.66 -8.83 -10.19
N GLY A 56 -7.26 -7.85 -9.37
CA GLY A 56 -7.89 -7.58 -8.07
C GLY A 56 -9.34 -7.09 -8.21
N LYS A 57 -9.65 -6.25 -9.20
CA LYS A 57 -11.04 -5.84 -9.52
C LYS A 57 -11.93 -7.01 -9.91
N LYS A 58 -11.34 -8.09 -10.42
CA LYS A 58 -12.04 -9.35 -10.76
C LYS A 58 -12.04 -10.38 -9.63
N GLY A 59 -11.48 -10.04 -8.46
CA GLY A 59 -11.44 -10.92 -7.29
C GLY A 59 -10.47 -12.08 -7.40
N PHE A 60 -9.46 -12.00 -8.28
CA PHE A 60 -8.40 -13.01 -8.34
C PHE A 60 -7.39 -12.83 -7.22
N LYS A 61 -6.59 -13.87 -6.90
CA LYS A 61 -5.51 -13.81 -5.90
C LYS A 61 -4.16 -13.43 -6.49
N PHE A 62 -3.95 -13.72 -7.77
CA PHE A 62 -2.69 -13.52 -8.45
C PHE A 62 -2.87 -12.78 -9.77
N ALA A 63 -1.89 -11.94 -10.05
CA ALA A 63 -1.64 -11.32 -11.33
C ALA A 63 -0.30 -11.85 -11.87
N GLY A 64 -0.18 -11.98 -13.17
CA GLY A 64 1.06 -12.33 -13.82
C GLY A 64 1.25 -11.50 -15.07
N VAL A 65 2.44 -10.92 -15.24
CA VAL A 65 2.78 -10.16 -16.43
C VAL A 65 3.81 -10.91 -17.27
N GLU A 66 3.58 -10.91 -18.58
CA GLU A 66 4.41 -11.61 -19.57
C GLU A 66 4.64 -10.71 -20.79
N TYR A 67 5.78 -10.93 -21.45
CA TYR A 67 6.12 -10.32 -22.74
C TYR A 67 5.99 -8.78 -22.78
N GLY A 68 6.15 -8.12 -21.63
CA GLY A 68 6.12 -6.66 -21.50
C GLY A 68 4.73 -6.02 -21.49
N TYR A 69 3.72 -6.64 -22.12
CA TYR A 69 2.39 -6.03 -22.33
C TYR A 69 1.19 -6.93 -21.99
N GLU A 70 1.43 -8.19 -21.65
CA GLU A 70 0.37 -9.14 -21.33
C GLU A 70 0.19 -9.27 -19.82
N CYS A 71 -1.06 -9.46 -19.41
CA CYS A 71 -1.49 -9.64 -18.04
C CYS A 71 -2.42 -10.84 -17.94
N PHE A 72 -2.20 -11.68 -16.94
CA PHE A 72 -2.90 -12.92 -16.68
C PHE A 72 -3.35 -12.97 -15.23
N CYS A 73 -4.53 -13.53 -14.96
CA CYS A 73 -5.09 -13.63 -13.62
C CYS A 73 -5.43 -15.06 -13.24
N GLY A 74 -5.38 -15.34 -11.94
CA GLY A 74 -5.85 -16.62 -11.41
C GLY A 74 -5.85 -16.68 -9.89
N ASN A 75 -6.36 -17.79 -9.37
CA ASN A 75 -6.48 -18.03 -7.93
C ASN A 75 -5.52 -19.09 -7.40
N VAL A 76 -4.93 -19.86 -8.31
CA VAL A 76 -4.03 -20.98 -8.03
C VAL A 76 -2.90 -20.91 -9.03
N LEU A 77 -1.67 -20.97 -8.55
CA LEU A 77 -0.49 -21.10 -9.40
C LEU A 77 -0.37 -22.56 -9.82
N ARG A 78 -0.49 -22.84 -11.12
CA ARG A 78 -0.39 -24.20 -11.68
C ARG A 78 1.01 -24.41 -12.25
N LYS A 79 1.55 -25.63 -12.17
CA LYS A 79 2.84 -26.01 -12.82
C LYS A 79 3.99 -25.03 -12.53
N CYS A 80 4.16 -24.62 -11.26
CA CYS A 80 5.14 -23.62 -10.83
C CYS A 80 6.59 -24.08 -11.02
N ARG A 81 7.14 -23.88 -12.22
CA ARG A 81 8.57 -24.10 -12.49
C ARG A 81 9.30 -22.77 -12.40
N LYS A 82 9.86 -22.49 -11.22
CA LYS A 82 10.62 -21.26 -10.96
C LYS A 82 11.80 -21.14 -11.93
N ARG A 83 12.08 -19.91 -12.36
CA ARG A 83 13.16 -19.56 -13.30
C ARG A 83 14.07 -18.50 -12.69
N LYS A 84 15.20 -18.27 -13.33
CA LYS A 84 16.12 -17.21 -12.92
C LYS A 84 15.43 -15.87 -13.08
N GLU A 85 15.64 -14.95 -12.14
CA GLU A 85 15.08 -13.60 -12.21
C GLU A 85 15.50 -12.87 -13.50
N SER A 86 16.67 -13.20 -14.06
CA SER A 86 17.14 -12.70 -15.35
C SER A 86 16.22 -13.00 -16.53
N ASP A 87 15.46 -14.11 -16.47
CA ASP A 87 14.55 -14.52 -17.54
C ASP A 87 13.29 -13.64 -17.58
N CYS A 88 12.97 -12.96 -16.48
CA CYS A 88 11.80 -12.09 -16.33
C CYS A 88 12.17 -10.59 -16.28
N LYS A 89 13.23 -10.19 -17.01
CA LYS A 89 13.71 -8.80 -17.05
C LYS A 89 13.16 -7.95 -18.20
N MET A 90 12.19 -8.44 -18.97
CA MET A 90 11.61 -7.65 -20.05
C MET A 90 10.91 -6.41 -19.48
N PRO A 91 11.22 -5.19 -19.93
CA PRO A 91 10.58 -3.99 -19.41
C PRO A 91 9.08 -3.96 -19.71
N CYS A 92 8.28 -3.46 -18.76
CA CYS A 92 6.88 -3.21 -19.01
C CYS A 92 6.70 -2.17 -20.13
N SER A 93 5.68 -2.35 -20.96
CA SER A 93 5.44 -1.49 -22.11
C SER A 93 5.02 -0.08 -21.72
N GLY A 94 4.29 0.07 -20.60
CA GLY A 94 3.85 1.35 -20.03
C GLY A 94 4.77 1.96 -18.96
N ASN A 95 5.77 1.23 -18.47
CA ASN A 95 6.79 1.78 -17.55
C ASN A 95 8.10 1.00 -17.65
N LYS A 96 9.12 1.60 -18.28
CA LYS A 96 10.43 0.94 -18.51
C LYS A 96 11.26 0.73 -17.26
N ARG A 97 10.89 1.33 -16.12
CA ARG A 97 11.53 1.10 -14.82
C ARG A 97 11.03 -0.19 -14.13
N GLN A 98 9.98 -0.79 -14.65
CA GLN A 98 9.40 -2.04 -14.16
C GLN A 98 9.69 -3.19 -15.12
N THR A 99 9.66 -4.40 -14.60
CA THR A 99 9.80 -5.64 -15.37
C THR A 99 8.46 -6.36 -15.46
N CYS A 100 8.15 -6.88 -16.64
CA CYS A 100 6.89 -7.55 -16.99
C CYS A 100 7.17 -8.89 -17.69
N GLY A 101 7.89 -9.76 -16.99
CA GLY A 101 8.18 -11.11 -17.46
C GLY A 101 9.17 -11.18 -18.62
N GLY A 102 8.88 -12.03 -19.60
CA GLY A 102 9.65 -12.29 -20.81
C GLY A 102 8.91 -13.28 -21.72
N PRO A 103 9.52 -13.78 -22.81
CA PRO A 103 8.88 -14.74 -23.70
C PRO A 103 8.63 -16.07 -22.97
N TRP A 104 7.36 -16.45 -22.75
CA TRP A 104 6.99 -17.62 -21.93
C TRP A 104 7.63 -17.60 -20.54
N ARG A 105 7.81 -16.40 -19.98
CA ARG A 105 8.35 -16.13 -18.66
C ARG A 105 7.41 -15.16 -17.98
N ILE A 106 6.70 -15.65 -16.97
CA ILE A 106 5.70 -14.88 -16.28
C ILE A 106 6.24 -14.45 -14.92
N SER A 107 6.23 -13.14 -14.68
CA SER A 107 6.45 -12.57 -13.34
C SER A 107 5.13 -12.61 -12.59
N ILE A 108 5.08 -13.32 -11.47
CA ILE A 108 3.86 -13.52 -10.67
C ILE A 108 3.83 -12.55 -9.49
N TYR A 109 2.67 -11.97 -9.22
CA TYR A 109 2.43 -11.03 -8.12
C TYR A 109 1.16 -11.40 -7.34
N THR A 110 1.16 -11.10 -6.04
CA THR A 110 -0.06 -11.01 -5.24
C THR A 110 -0.88 -9.80 -5.67
N VAL A 111 -2.18 -9.84 -5.37
CA VAL A 111 -3.08 -8.70 -5.62
C VAL A 111 -3.87 -8.37 -4.37
N CYS A 112 -4.34 -7.13 -4.29
CA CYS A 112 -5.19 -6.72 -3.18
C CYS A 112 -6.52 -7.49 -3.17
N PRO A 113 -7.05 -7.82 -1.98
CA PRO A 113 -8.36 -8.45 -1.88
C PRO A 113 -9.46 -7.61 -2.55
N LEU A 114 -10.55 -8.26 -2.96
CA LEU A 114 -11.66 -7.57 -3.61
C LEU A 114 -12.17 -6.41 -2.73
N GLY A 115 -12.34 -5.24 -3.36
CA GLY A 115 -12.79 -4.02 -2.69
C GLY A 115 -11.68 -3.17 -2.07
N TRP A 116 -10.47 -3.70 -1.91
CA TRP A 116 -9.30 -2.95 -1.44
C TRP A 116 -8.67 -2.15 -2.58
N LYS A 117 -8.10 -0.99 -2.26
CA LYS A 117 -7.38 -0.14 -3.21
C LYS A 117 -5.89 -0.39 -3.10
N ILE A 118 -5.22 -0.63 -4.21
CA ILE A 118 -3.76 -0.75 -4.23
C ILE A 118 -3.13 0.63 -4.35
N TYR A 119 -2.10 0.89 -3.54
CA TYR A 119 -1.19 2.02 -3.71
C TYR A 119 0.20 1.64 -3.22
N GLY A 120 1.23 1.92 -4.02
CA GLY A 120 2.60 1.52 -3.72
C GLY A 120 2.68 0.02 -3.45
N SER A 121 3.11 -0.34 -2.24
CA SER A 121 3.23 -1.72 -1.78
C SER A 121 2.14 -2.22 -0.82
N SER A 122 1.04 -1.49 -0.73
CA SER A 122 0.00 -1.74 0.26
C SER A 122 -1.38 -1.78 -0.39
N CYS A 123 -2.28 -2.46 0.30
CA CYS A 123 -3.70 -2.53 0.05
C CYS A 123 -4.45 -1.76 1.13
N TYR A 124 -5.41 -0.94 0.71
CA TYR A 124 -6.17 -0.08 1.59
C TYR A 124 -7.66 -0.40 1.55
N PHE A 125 -8.26 -0.63 2.71
CA PHE A 125 -9.69 -0.86 2.87
C PHE A 125 -10.34 0.37 3.49
N PHE A 126 -11.27 0.98 2.76
CA PHE A 126 -12.07 2.10 3.24
C PHE A 126 -13.37 1.54 3.83
N SER A 127 -13.54 1.67 5.14
CA SER A 127 -14.68 1.10 5.83
C SER A 127 -16.00 1.80 5.45
N ARG A 128 -17.10 1.06 5.57
CA ARG A 128 -18.45 1.61 5.41
C ARG A 128 -19.11 1.98 6.73
N THR A 129 -18.57 1.50 7.85
CA THR A 129 -19.16 1.61 9.18
C THR A 129 -18.39 2.58 10.05
N MET A 130 -19.12 3.33 10.87
CA MET A 130 -18.55 4.30 11.81
C MET A 130 -18.36 3.69 13.21
N VAL A 131 -17.15 3.72 13.72
CA VAL A 131 -16.75 3.10 14.99
C VAL A 131 -15.73 3.97 15.73
N THR A 132 -15.44 3.65 16.99
CA THR A 132 -14.37 4.31 17.75
C THR A 132 -13.00 3.97 17.18
N TRP A 133 -11.96 4.74 17.52
CA TRP A 133 -10.60 4.46 17.02
C TRP A 133 -10.10 3.07 17.48
N ASN A 134 -10.40 2.69 18.72
CA ASN A 134 -10.05 1.36 19.25
C ASN A 134 -10.79 0.23 18.52
N ASP A 135 -12.07 0.42 18.21
CA ASP A 135 -12.84 -0.54 17.41
C ASP A 135 -12.31 -0.64 15.97
N ALA A 136 -11.93 0.50 15.38
CA ALA A 136 -11.34 0.55 14.06
C ALA A 136 -10.03 -0.25 14.00
N LYS A 137 -9.14 -0.05 14.99
CA LYS A 137 -7.90 -0.83 15.16
C LYS A 137 -8.19 -2.33 15.22
N ARG A 138 -9.13 -2.75 16.07
CA ARG A 138 -9.55 -4.17 16.17
C ARG A 138 -10.11 -4.70 14.86
N ASN A 139 -10.97 -3.94 14.20
CA ASN A 139 -11.56 -4.33 12.92
C ASN A 139 -10.49 -4.53 11.83
N CYS A 140 -9.45 -3.69 11.77
CA CYS A 140 -8.34 -3.92 10.85
C CYS A 140 -7.55 -5.19 11.19
N ILE A 141 -7.30 -5.45 12.48
CA ILE A 141 -6.62 -6.69 12.91
C ILE A 141 -7.39 -7.94 12.47
N THR A 142 -8.73 -7.96 12.61
CA THR A 142 -9.56 -9.09 12.12
C THR A 142 -9.48 -9.34 10.62
N LYS A 143 -9.02 -8.34 9.84
CA LYS A 143 -8.79 -8.44 8.40
C LYS A 143 -7.34 -8.79 8.05
N ASN A 144 -6.54 -9.19 9.05
CA ASN A 144 -5.11 -9.42 8.91
C ASN A 144 -4.41 -8.19 8.30
N SER A 145 -4.70 -7.03 8.90
CA SER A 145 -4.27 -5.70 8.48
C SER A 145 -4.13 -4.80 9.71
N MET A 146 -3.72 -3.55 9.54
CA MET A 146 -3.63 -2.54 10.60
C MET A 146 -4.42 -1.29 10.20
N LEU A 147 -4.66 -0.35 11.13
CA LEU A 147 -5.06 1.00 10.70
C LEU A 147 -3.94 1.61 9.85
N ALA A 148 -4.28 2.37 8.82
CA ALA A 148 -3.27 2.91 7.89
C ALA A 148 -2.26 3.81 8.59
N GLU A 149 -0.97 3.57 8.33
CA GLU A 149 0.17 4.28 8.92
C GLU A 149 0.93 4.98 7.81
N VAL A 150 0.75 6.30 7.71
CA VAL A 150 1.19 7.04 6.54
C VAL A 150 2.69 7.33 6.62
N VAL A 151 3.48 6.74 5.73
CA VAL A 151 4.95 6.82 5.75
C VAL A 151 5.54 7.61 4.59
N SER A 152 4.72 8.09 3.66
CA SER A 152 5.18 8.92 2.54
C SER A 152 4.17 9.99 2.14
N TYR A 153 4.64 11.09 1.54
CA TYR A 153 3.77 12.13 1.00
C TYR A 153 2.85 11.60 -0.11
N GLY A 154 3.35 10.68 -0.95
CA GLY A 154 2.53 10.08 -1.99
C GLY A 154 1.37 9.25 -1.44
N GLU A 155 1.61 8.50 -0.37
CA GLU A 155 0.58 7.75 0.33
C GLU A 155 -0.44 8.68 1.00
N ARG A 156 0.03 9.72 1.70
CA ARG A 156 -0.82 10.75 2.30
C ARG A 156 -1.79 11.33 1.27
N ASP A 157 -1.28 11.72 0.11
CA ASP A 157 -2.07 12.35 -0.94
C ASP A 157 -3.05 11.36 -1.57
N PHE A 158 -2.65 10.09 -1.73
CA PHE A 158 -3.54 9.01 -2.15
C PHE A 158 -4.71 8.83 -1.17
N LEU A 159 -4.44 8.74 0.13
CA LEU A 159 -5.48 8.56 1.15
C LEU A 159 -6.40 9.79 1.25
N ARG A 160 -5.84 11.01 1.20
CA ARG A 160 -6.60 12.27 1.17
C ARG A 160 -7.57 12.30 -0.01
N LYS A 161 -7.07 12.01 -1.23
CA LYS A 161 -7.90 11.95 -2.43
C LYS A 161 -9.00 10.90 -2.34
N ARG A 162 -8.70 9.71 -1.81
CA ARG A 162 -9.72 8.67 -1.65
C ARG A 162 -10.77 9.05 -0.62
N ALA A 163 -10.35 9.60 0.52
CA ALA A 163 -11.28 10.08 1.54
C ALA A 163 -12.23 11.16 0.96
N SER A 164 -11.71 12.04 0.10
CA SER A 164 -12.54 13.06 -0.58
C SER A 164 -13.51 12.47 -1.60
N GLU A 165 -13.11 11.46 -2.37
CA GLU A 165 -14.01 10.69 -3.25
C GLU A 165 -15.18 10.04 -2.48
N TYR A 166 -14.94 9.63 -1.22
CA TYR A 166 -15.99 9.11 -0.34
C TYR A 166 -16.77 10.19 0.41
N ALA A 167 -16.28 11.44 0.42
CA ALA A 167 -16.81 12.58 1.18
C ALA A 167 -17.01 12.31 2.69
N GLU A 168 -16.11 11.52 3.29
CA GLU A 168 -16.25 11.04 4.68
C GLU A 168 -14.98 11.22 5.51
N THR A 169 -15.13 11.20 6.84
CA THR A 169 -14.02 11.24 7.80
C THR A 169 -13.54 9.84 8.13
N PHE A 170 -12.22 9.64 8.17
CA PHE A 170 -11.62 8.33 8.36
C PHE A 170 -10.52 8.35 9.43
N TRP A 171 -10.64 7.46 10.42
CA TRP A 171 -9.54 7.13 11.33
C TRP A 171 -8.33 6.59 10.57
N LEU A 172 -7.15 7.07 10.99
CA LEU A 172 -5.83 6.53 10.65
C LEU A 172 -5.21 5.89 11.90
N GLY A 173 -4.01 5.32 11.78
CA GLY A 173 -3.36 4.56 12.85
C GLY A 173 -2.57 5.37 13.88
N GLY A 174 -2.61 6.70 13.82
CA GLY A 174 -1.79 7.59 14.63
C GLY A 174 -2.42 7.93 15.97
N THR A 175 -1.57 8.06 16.99
CA THR A 175 -1.95 8.43 18.35
C THR A 175 -0.77 9.04 19.09
N ASP A 176 -1.05 9.92 20.03
CA ASP A 176 -0.11 10.48 21.01
C ASP A 176 -0.54 10.19 22.45
N SER A 177 -1.49 9.27 22.65
CA SER A 177 -2.00 8.84 23.97
C SER A 177 -0.95 8.43 25.01
N LYS A 178 0.29 8.13 24.57
CA LYS A 178 1.41 7.83 25.46
C LYS A 178 2.13 9.09 25.97
N ASN A 179 2.22 10.12 25.14
CA ASN A 179 2.91 11.37 25.43
C ASN A 179 2.34 12.46 24.52
N GLU A 180 1.52 13.33 25.10
CA GLU A 180 0.85 14.44 24.42
C GLU A 180 1.81 15.22 23.51
N GLY A 181 1.38 15.45 22.25
CA GLY A 181 2.19 16.14 21.24
C GLY A 181 3.29 15.30 20.59
N SER A 182 3.54 14.07 21.06
CA SER A 182 4.48 13.11 20.47
C SER A 182 3.75 12.00 19.71
N TRP A 183 3.42 12.28 18.46
CA TRP A 183 2.64 11.40 17.60
C TRP A 183 3.42 10.18 17.10
N ILE A 184 2.85 9.00 17.36
CA ILE A 184 3.35 7.72 16.88
C ILE A 184 2.29 6.96 16.08
N TRP A 185 2.77 6.07 15.23
CA TRP A 185 1.94 5.07 14.58
C TRP A 185 1.71 3.87 15.50
N ALA A 186 0.44 3.53 15.77
CA ALA A 186 0.07 2.65 16.88
C ALA A 186 0.43 1.16 16.71
N THR A 187 0.76 0.73 15.49
CA THR A 187 1.18 -0.64 15.17
C THR A 187 2.69 -0.71 15.07
N SER A 188 3.31 0.13 14.22
CA SER A 188 4.77 0.13 14.05
C SER A 188 5.54 0.75 15.23
N GLN A 189 4.88 1.52 16.09
CA GLN A 189 5.50 2.32 17.16
C GLN A 189 6.51 3.36 16.64
N SER A 190 6.44 3.70 15.36
CA SER A 190 7.33 4.68 14.74
C SER A 190 6.79 6.10 14.88
N ASN A 191 7.70 7.08 14.94
CA ASN A 191 7.32 8.50 14.96
C ASN A 191 6.80 8.94 13.59
N PHE A 192 5.97 9.98 13.58
CA PHE A 192 5.54 10.61 12.34
C PHE A 192 6.74 11.22 11.60
N ILE A 193 7.01 10.74 10.38
CA ILE A 193 8.02 11.30 9.48
C ILE A 193 7.41 12.16 8.36
N VAL A 194 6.10 12.05 8.18
CA VAL A 194 5.30 12.89 7.28
C VAL A 194 4.12 13.45 8.06
N THR A 195 3.71 14.67 7.70
CA THR A 195 2.56 15.33 8.29
C THR A 195 1.50 15.63 7.24
N GLY A 196 0.24 15.45 7.63
CA GLY A 196 -0.94 15.92 6.92
C GLY A 196 -1.82 16.84 7.76
N TRP A 197 -1.34 17.35 8.90
CA TRP A 197 -2.12 18.19 9.82
C TRP A 197 -2.72 19.42 9.12
N HIS A 198 -3.95 19.76 9.50
CA HIS A 198 -4.62 20.96 9.00
C HIS A 198 -4.04 22.22 9.65
N THR A 199 -3.33 23.06 8.88
CA THR A 199 -2.60 24.22 9.44
C THR A 199 -3.30 25.57 9.27
N ARG A 200 -4.44 25.63 8.58
CA ARG A 200 -5.05 26.91 8.15
C ARG A 200 -6.03 27.51 9.16
N LEU A 201 -7.17 26.86 9.38
CA LEU A 201 -8.29 27.43 10.15
C LEU A 201 -8.18 27.13 11.64
N VAL A 202 -7.86 25.87 11.98
CA VAL A 202 -7.93 25.36 13.37
C VAL A 202 -6.54 25.02 13.94
N LYS A 203 -5.51 24.87 13.08
CA LYS A 203 -4.12 24.51 13.44
C LYS A 203 -4.02 23.23 14.26
N GLU A 204 -4.09 22.10 13.58
CA GLU A 204 -3.94 20.77 14.15
C GLU A 204 -2.47 20.34 14.29
N PRO A 205 -2.15 19.43 15.23
CA PRO A 205 -3.03 18.93 16.27
C PRO A 205 -3.23 19.97 17.38
N ASN A 206 -4.47 20.18 17.84
CA ASN A 206 -4.81 21.26 18.77
C ASN A 206 -5.16 20.81 20.19
N ASN A 207 -5.30 19.49 20.40
CA ASN A 207 -5.69 18.85 21.65
C ASN A 207 -6.92 19.48 22.32
N ARG A 208 -8.01 19.63 21.59
CA ARG A 208 -9.19 20.35 22.06
C ARG A 208 -9.77 19.69 23.31
N GLY A 209 -9.79 20.44 24.40
CA GLY A 209 -10.32 19.93 25.67
C GLY A 209 -9.42 18.88 26.34
N GLY A 210 -8.16 18.77 25.92
CA GLY A 210 -7.13 17.96 26.58
C GLY A 210 -7.29 16.46 26.42
N ASN A 211 -8.01 15.98 25.39
CA ASN A 211 -8.28 14.56 25.18
C ASN A 211 -8.46 14.16 23.71
N GLU A 212 -7.73 14.79 22.79
CA GLU A 212 -7.77 14.44 21.36
C GLU A 212 -6.55 13.60 20.97
N ASN A 213 -6.60 12.30 21.27
CA ASN A 213 -5.43 11.43 21.21
C ASN A 213 -5.33 10.55 19.94
N CYS A 214 -6.20 10.76 18.95
CA CYS A 214 -6.35 9.87 17.79
C CYS A 214 -6.47 10.65 16.48
N ASN A 215 -5.65 10.30 15.48
CA ASN A 215 -5.65 11.04 14.22
C ASN A 215 -6.67 10.53 13.20
N ASN A 216 -7.23 11.45 12.41
CA ASN A 216 -8.15 11.14 11.33
C ASN A 216 -7.94 12.07 10.13
N ILE A 217 -8.37 11.63 8.94
CA ILE A 217 -8.59 12.50 7.78
C ILE A 217 -9.98 13.11 7.92
N HIS A 218 -10.08 14.43 8.09
CA HIS A 218 -11.32 15.09 8.47
C HIS A 218 -12.00 15.82 7.30
N LYS A 219 -13.26 15.46 7.01
CA LYS A 219 -13.98 15.98 5.82
C LYS A 219 -14.25 17.48 5.85
N LYS A 220 -14.33 18.07 7.04
CA LYS A 220 -14.53 19.53 7.20
C LYS A 220 -13.23 20.33 7.16
N LEU A 221 -12.08 19.65 7.20
CA LEU A 221 -10.74 20.27 7.17
C LEU A 221 -10.06 19.99 5.84
N ASP A 222 -10.81 20.00 4.73
CA ASP A 222 -10.26 19.75 3.38
C ASP A 222 -9.55 18.39 3.26
N PHE A 223 -9.99 17.41 4.06
CA PHE A 223 -9.39 16.07 4.16
C PHE A 223 -7.92 16.10 4.62
N GLU A 224 -7.53 17.13 5.35
CA GLU A 224 -6.30 17.18 6.13
C GLU A 224 -6.51 16.50 7.49
N TRP A 225 -5.42 16.25 8.21
CA TRP A 225 -5.45 15.51 9.46
C TRP A 225 -5.97 16.38 10.60
N ASN A 226 -6.77 15.75 11.45
CA ASN A 226 -7.27 16.24 12.71
C ASN A 226 -6.88 15.27 13.82
N ASP A 227 -6.54 15.76 14.99
CA ASP A 227 -6.58 15.00 16.23
C ASP A 227 -7.99 15.12 16.79
N ASP A 228 -8.57 14.02 17.25
CA ASP A 228 -9.91 14.05 17.85
C ASP A 228 -9.98 13.02 18.97
N SER A 229 -11.02 13.13 19.79
CA SER A 229 -11.28 12.17 20.84
C SER A 229 -11.45 10.78 20.25
N CYS A 230 -10.67 9.82 20.75
CA CYS A 230 -10.68 8.43 20.30
C CYS A 230 -12.06 7.74 20.44
N PHE A 231 -12.99 8.33 21.21
CA PHE A 231 -14.36 7.86 21.40
C PHE A 231 -15.35 8.36 20.35
N LYS A 232 -14.96 9.31 19.48
CA LYS A 232 -15.77 9.68 18.32
C LYS A 232 -15.94 8.51 17.37
N ARG A 233 -17.00 8.56 16.56
CA ARG A 233 -17.33 7.49 15.62
C ARG A 233 -17.12 7.98 14.20
N TYR A 234 -16.08 7.47 13.56
CA TYR A 234 -15.77 7.73 12.15
C TYR A 234 -15.60 6.44 11.39
N ARG A 235 -15.60 6.54 10.05
CA ARG A 235 -15.12 5.44 9.22
C ARG A 235 -13.62 5.26 9.46
N TYR A 236 -13.01 4.25 8.88
CA TYR A 236 -11.59 3.96 9.11
C TYR A 236 -10.95 3.36 7.87
N ILE A 237 -9.63 3.55 7.76
CA ILE A 237 -8.84 2.99 6.68
C ILE A 237 -7.94 1.92 7.27
N CYS A 238 -8.09 0.68 6.79
CA CYS A 238 -7.11 -0.37 7.08
C CYS A 238 -6.06 -0.45 5.98
N GLU A 239 -4.85 -0.82 6.36
CA GLU A 239 -3.72 -1.05 5.47
C GLU A 239 -3.16 -2.47 5.67
N LYS A 240 -2.87 -3.13 4.54
CA LYS A 240 -2.21 -4.43 4.50
C LYS A 240 -1.07 -4.40 3.48
N LEU A 241 0.12 -4.78 3.90
CA LEU A 241 1.26 -4.96 3.00
C LEU A 241 1.00 -6.11 2.01
N LEU A 242 1.38 -5.90 0.75
CA LEU A 242 1.48 -6.95 -0.25
C LEU A 242 2.79 -7.70 -0.03
N VAL A 243 2.70 -8.82 0.69
CA VAL A 243 3.78 -9.78 0.87
C VAL A 243 3.70 -10.89 -0.17
#